data_AF-A0A822GJV9-F1
#
_entry.id   AF-A0A822GJV9-F1
#
_cell.length_a   1.000
_cell.length_b   1.000
_cell.length_c   1.000
_cell.angle_alpha   90.00
_cell.angle_beta   90.00
_cell.angle_gamma   90.00
#
_symmetry.space_group_name_H-M   'P 1'
#
loop_
_entity.id
_entity.type
_entity.pdbx_description
1 polymer ?
#
loop_
_entity_poly.entity_id
_entity_poly.type
_entity_poly.pdbx_seq_one_letter_code
_entity_poly.pdbx_strand_id
1 'polypeptide(L)'
;MYPSRKDASVLRNLSLIARAGQTTALVGSSGCGKSTCISLFLRYYEPSSGRITIDGRPITNYNVQQLRQTIGVVNQEPILFGMSIYENIRFGKVNATRE
;
A
#
# COMPACT_ATOMS: atom_id res chain seq x y z
N MET A 1 11.17 8.31 -5.26
CA MET A 1 12.20 7.79 -6.19
C MET A 1 12.48 6.34 -5.83
N TYR A 2 12.61 5.41 -6.80
CA TYR A 2 13.02 4.04 -6.47
C TYR A 2 14.54 4.00 -6.24
N PRO A 3 15.06 3.36 -5.17
CA PRO A 3 16.50 3.32 -4.93
C PRO A 3 17.31 2.68 -6.08
N SER A 4 16.73 1.69 -6.76
CA SER A 4 17.33 0.99 -7.90
C SER A 4 17.38 1.83 -9.19
N ARG A 5 16.53 2.84 -9.28
CA ARG A 5 16.50 3.83 -10.36
C ARG A 5 16.22 5.19 -9.74
N LYS A 6 17.30 5.79 -9.22
CA LYS A 6 17.42 7.25 -9.11
C LYS A 6 17.28 7.84 -10.52
N ASP A 7 17.33 9.10 -10.84
CA ASP A 7 17.10 9.64 -12.22
C ASP A 7 15.69 9.40 -12.84
N ALA A 8 15.00 8.29 -12.59
CA ALA A 8 13.69 7.97 -13.14
C ALA A 8 12.56 8.39 -12.18
N SER A 9 11.90 9.51 -12.50
CA SER A 9 10.66 9.92 -11.81
C SER A 9 9.46 9.13 -12.32
N VAL A 10 8.89 8.29 -11.46
CA VAL A 10 7.72 7.43 -11.79
C VAL A 10 6.41 8.19 -11.74
N LEU A 11 6.14 8.92 -10.65
CA LEU A 11 4.93 9.74 -10.48
C LEU A 11 5.32 11.22 -10.56
N ARG A 12 4.54 12.01 -11.29
CA ARG A 12 4.78 13.45 -11.50
C ARG A 12 3.48 14.20 -11.26
N ASN A 13 3.47 15.11 -10.27
CA ASN A 13 2.32 15.96 -9.93
C ASN A 13 0.99 15.20 -9.77
N LEU A 14 1.03 13.97 -9.26
CA LEU A 14 -0.17 13.18 -9.01
C LEU A 14 -0.95 13.77 -7.83
N SER A 15 -2.22 14.06 -8.05
CA SER A 15 -3.20 14.40 -7.00
C SER A 15 -4.38 13.43 -7.11
N LEU A 16 -4.68 12.73 -6.02
CA LEU A 16 -5.72 11.71 -5.94
C LEU A 16 -6.45 11.84 -4.60
N ILE A 17 -7.78 11.72 -4.61
CA ILE A 17 -8.61 11.63 -3.41
C ILE A 17 -9.44 10.34 -3.50
N ALA A 18 -9.23 9.43 -2.55
CA ALA A 18 -10.11 8.28 -2.32
C ALA A 18 -10.99 8.60 -1.12
N ARG A 19 -12.32 8.59 -1.31
CA ARG A 19 -13.27 8.93 -0.24
C ARG A 19 -13.70 7.69 0.53
N ALA A 20 -13.97 7.87 1.82
CA ALA A 20 -14.53 6.83 2.67
C ALA A 20 -15.82 6.26 2.05
N GLY A 21 -15.96 4.93 2.06
CA GLY A 21 -17.11 4.22 1.51
C GLY A 21 -17.18 4.17 -0.02
N GLN A 22 -16.19 4.72 -0.75
CA GLN A 22 -16.17 4.68 -2.21
C GLN A 22 -15.09 3.75 -2.75
N THR A 23 -15.45 2.96 -3.75
CA THR A 23 -14.47 2.23 -4.56
C THR A 23 -13.81 3.18 -5.55
N THR A 24 -12.50 3.40 -5.40
CA THR A 24 -11.72 4.23 -6.33
C THR A 24 -10.86 3.34 -7.22
N ALA A 25 -11.02 3.43 -8.53
CA ALA A 25 -10.21 2.69 -9.49
C ALA A 25 -9.05 3.55 -10.02
N LEU A 26 -7.83 3.01 -9.97
CA LEU A 26 -6.65 3.62 -10.59
C LEU A 26 -6.33 2.88 -11.90
N VAL A 27 -6.63 3.50 -13.04
CA VAL A 27 -6.50 2.89 -14.37
C VAL A 27 -5.38 3.56 -15.17
N GLY A 28 -4.66 2.77 -15.96
CA GLY A 28 -3.59 3.24 -16.83
C GLY A 28 -2.81 2.09 -17.45
N SER A 29 -1.94 2.39 -18.41
CA SER A 29 -1.11 1.40 -19.11
C SER A 29 -0.17 0.63 -18.17
N SER A 30 0.32 -0.53 -18.61
CA SER A 30 1.34 -1.26 -17.86
C SER A 30 2.59 -0.39 -17.67
N GLY A 31 3.21 -0.45 -16.48
CA GLY A 31 4.40 0.36 -16.16
C GLY A 31 4.15 1.84 -15.82
N CYS A 32 2.92 2.35 -15.90
CA CYS A 32 2.63 3.78 -15.65
C CYS A 32 2.70 4.21 -14.17
N GLY A 33 3.11 3.32 -13.25
CA GLY A 33 3.28 3.65 -11.83
C GLY A 33 2.10 3.32 -10.89
N LYS A 34 1.09 2.55 -11.33
CA LYS A 34 -0.05 2.16 -10.47
C LYS A 34 0.38 1.47 -9.17
N SER A 35 1.24 0.45 -9.27
CA SER A 35 1.78 -0.27 -8.11
C SER A 35 2.69 0.62 -7.25
N THR A 36 3.30 1.65 -7.84
CA THR A 36 4.07 2.67 -7.11
C THR A 36 3.17 3.52 -6.22
N CYS A 37 1.97 3.88 -6.68
CA CYS A 37 0.98 4.56 -5.82
C CYS A 37 0.66 3.72 -4.58
N ILE A 38 0.39 2.42 -4.76
CA ILE A 38 0.12 1.50 -3.65
C ILE A 38 1.32 1.40 -2.69
N SER A 39 2.54 1.32 -3.24
CA SER A 39 3.78 1.25 -2.45
C SER A 39 4.01 2.50 -1.60
N LEU A 40 3.63 3.68 -2.09
CA LEU A 40 3.69 4.93 -1.32
C LEU A 40 2.63 4.97 -0.21
N PHE A 41 1.40 4.52 -0.48
CA PHE A 41 0.35 4.43 0.55
C PHE A 41 0.73 3.49 1.70
N LEU A 42 1.41 2.38 1.40
CA LEU A 42 1.91 1.43 2.39
C LEU A 42 3.22 1.87 3.07
N ARG A 43 3.73 3.05 2.71
CA ARG A 43 5.04 3.57 3.16
C ARG A 43 6.18 2.57 2.97
N TYR A 44 6.20 1.86 1.84
CA TYR A 44 7.40 1.14 1.40
C TYR A 44 8.47 2.10 0.89
N TYR A 45 8.04 3.28 0.42
CA TYR A 45 8.89 4.41 0.08
C TYR A 45 8.26 5.70 0.59
N GLU A 46 9.08 6.72 0.80
CA GLU A 46 8.62 8.08 1.07
C GLU A 46 8.56 8.88 -0.25
N PRO A 47 7.55 9.75 -0.42
CA PRO A 47 7.45 10.59 -1.60
C PRO A 47 8.60 11.60 -1.62
N SER A 48 9.14 11.88 -2.81
CA SER A 48 10.22 12.87 -2.97
C SER A 48 9.72 14.32 -2.82
N SER A 49 8.42 14.54 -3.02
CA SER A 49 7.73 15.81 -2.81
C SER A 49 6.22 15.57 -2.59
N GLY A 50 5.52 16.56 -2.04
CA GLY A 50 4.10 16.46 -1.71
C GLY A 50 3.85 15.73 -0.38
N ARG A 51 2.61 15.29 -0.17
CA ARG A 51 2.20 14.60 1.06
C ARG A 51 1.09 13.60 0.77
N ILE A 52 1.00 12.57 1.61
CA ILE A 52 -0.09 11.60 1.60
C ILE A 52 -0.76 11.67 2.98
N THR A 53 -2.08 11.73 2.99
CA THR A 53 -2.88 11.90 4.21
C THR A 53 -3.99 10.88 4.29
N ILE A 54 -4.30 10.43 5.50
CA ILE A 54 -5.52 9.70 5.84
C ILE A 54 -6.29 10.58 6.81
N ASP A 55 -7.55 10.88 6.50
CA ASP A 55 -8.41 11.78 7.28
C ASP A 55 -7.76 13.15 7.60
N GLY A 56 -7.04 13.69 6.61
CA GLY A 56 -6.31 14.95 6.73
C GLY A 56 -4.99 14.89 7.52
N ARG A 57 -4.69 13.77 8.19
CA ARG A 57 -3.45 13.57 8.93
C ARG A 57 -2.36 12.95 8.02
N PRO A 58 -1.14 13.51 7.97
CA PRO A 58 -0.03 12.90 7.21
C PRO A 58 0.25 11.47 7.65
N ILE A 59 0.43 10.55 6.69
CA ILE A 59 0.73 9.13 6.99
C ILE A 59 2.08 8.93 7.71
N THR A 60 2.97 9.93 7.62
CA THR A 60 4.24 10.01 8.35
C THR A 60 4.06 10.15 9.85
N ASN A 61 2.90 10.65 10.30
CA ASN A 61 2.59 10.84 11.72
C ASN A 61 2.04 9.56 12.40
N TYR A 62 1.92 8.46 11.66
CA TYR A 62 1.52 7.16 12.18
C TYR A 62 2.74 6.26 12.35
N ASN A 63 2.71 5.39 13.36
CA ASN A 63 3.61 4.25 13.39
C ASN A 63 3.31 3.35 12.17
N VAL A 64 4.36 2.92 11.47
CA VAL A 64 4.21 2.17 10.22
C VAL A 64 3.49 0.83 10.40
N GLN A 65 3.65 0.17 11.55
CA GLN A 65 2.96 -1.08 11.87
C GLN A 65 1.46 -0.83 12.07
N GLN A 66 1.10 0.22 12.81
CA GLN A 66 -0.31 0.60 13.03
C GLN A 66 -0.98 1.02 11.71
N LEU A 67 -0.29 1.80 10.88
CA LEU A 67 -0.79 2.18 9.55
C LEU A 67 -1.11 0.94 8.69
N ARG A 68 -0.22 -0.05 8.68
CA ARG A 68 -0.42 -1.26 7.86
C ARG A 68 -1.47 -2.20 8.45
N GLN A 69 -1.72 -2.16 9.76
CA GLN A 69 -2.81 -2.91 10.38
C GLN A 69 -4.20 -2.40 9.98
N THR A 70 -4.32 -1.14 9.55
CA THR A 70 -5.59 -0.58 9.05
C THR A 70 -5.80 -0.78 7.55
N ILE A 71 -4.84 -1.38 6.83
CA ILE A 71 -4.86 -1.52 5.37
C ILE A 71 -4.76 -2.99 4.99
N GLY A 72 -5.81 -3.54 4.37
CA GLY A 72 -5.75 -4.83 3.69
C GLY A 72 -5.16 -4.69 2.30
N VAL A 73 -4.28 -5.62 1.90
CA VAL A 73 -3.65 -5.62 0.56
C VAL A 73 -3.79 -7.00 -0.05
N VAL A 74 -4.26 -7.04 -1.29
CA VAL A 74 -4.25 -8.24 -2.12
C VAL A 74 -3.30 -7.98 -3.29
N ASN A 75 -2.20 -8.72 -3.34
CA ASN A 75 -1.21 -8.58 -4.40
C ASN A 75 -1.65 -9.28 -5.68
N GLN A 76 -1.18 -8.77 -6.83
CA GLN A 76 -1.39 -9.42 -8.14
C GLN A 76 -0.82 -10.84 -8.16
N GLU A 77 0.34 -11.04 -7.54
CA GLU A 77 0.93 -12.35 -7.24
C GLU A 77 0.96 -12.52 -5.71
N PRO A 78 0.02 -13.28 -5.14
CA PRO A 78 -0.01 -13.53 -3.70
C PRO A 78 1.23 -14.30 -3.24
N ILE A 79 1.75 -13.93 -2.07
CA ILE A 79 2.86 -14.64 -1.43
C ILE A 79 2.27 -15.61 -0.41
N LEU A 80 2.57 -16.90 -0.57
CA LEU A 80 2.24 -17.94 0.40
C LEU A 80 3.52 -18.42 1.08
N PHE A 81 3.45 -18.59 2.40
CA PHE A 81 4.53 -19.19 3.17
C PHE A 81 4.46 -20.72 3.06
N GLY A 82 5.60 -21.39 3.25
CA GLY A 82 5.72 -22.85 3.33
C GLY A 82 5.09 -23.42 4.61
N MET A 83 3.79 -23.17 4.76
CA MET A 83 2.93 -23.47 5.90
C MET A 83 1.60 -24.02 5.37
N SER A 84 0.72 -24.50 6.26
CA SER A 84 -0.62 -24.93 5.85
C SER A 84 -1.47 -23.76 5.31
N ILE A 85 -2.54 -24.10 4.59
CA ILE A 85 -3.54 -23.12 4.12
C ILE A 85 -4.12 -22.33 5.31
N TYR A 86 -4.45 -23.04 6.40
CA TYR A 86 -4.99 -22.42 7.61
C TYR A 86 -4.03 -21.38 8.20
N GLU A 87 -2.73 -21.71 8.28
CA GLU A 87 -1.73 -20.79 8.83
C GLU A 87 -1.52 -19.57 7.94
N ASN A 88 -1.56 -19.73 6.61
CA ASN A 88 -1.50 -18.61 5.67
C ASN A 88 -2.71 -17.67 5.82
N ILE A 89 -3.93 -18.21 6.02
CA ILE A 89 -5.13 -17.40 6.28
C ILE A 89 -5.02 -16.68 7.63
N ARG A 90 -4.64 -17.42 8.69
CA ARG A 90 -4.47 -16.89 10.04
C ARG A 90 -3.36 -15.83 10.13
N PHE A 91 -2.41 -15.81 9.19
CA PHE A 91 -1.35 -14.82 9.16
C PHE A 91 -1.86 -13.37 9.16
N GLY A 92 -3.02 -13.10 8.54
CA GLY A 92 -3.66 -11.77 8.57
C GLY A 92 -4.14 -11.33 9.97
N LYS A 93 -4.40 -12.29 10.86
CA LYS A 93 -4.80 -12.06 12.26
C LYS A 93 -4.28 -13.21 13.12
N VAL A 94 -3.07 -13.05 13.66
CA VAL A 94 -2.35 -14.11 14.41
C VAL A 94 -3.16 -14.68 15.59
N ASN A 95 -4.03 -13.86 16.18
CA ASN A 95 -4.90 -14.28 17.30
C ASN A 95 -6.29 -14.79 16.84
N ALA A 96 -6.47 -15.08 15.56
CA ALA A 96 -7.73 -15.65 15.07
C ALA A 96 -7.96 -17.06 15.62
N THR A 97 -9.17 -17.28 16.11
CA THR A 97 -9.73 -18.58 16.47
C THR A 97 -10.22 -19.31 15.23
N ARG A 98 -10.55 -20.60 15.35
CA ARG A 98 -11.15 -21.40 14.27
C ARG A 98 -12.66 -21.18 14.12
N GLU A 99 -13.26 -20.49 15.09
CA GLU A 99 -14.68 -20.14 15.16
C GLU A 99 -14.93 -18.78 14.51
#